data_AF-A0A815I6A2-F1
#
_entry.id   AF-A0A815I6A2-F1
#
_cell.length_a   1.000
_cell.length_b   1.000
_cell.length_c   1.000
_cell.angle_alpha   90.00
_cell.angle_beta   90.00
_cell.angle_gamma   90.00
#
_symmetry.space_group_name_H-M   'P 1'
#
loop_
_entity.id
_entity.type
_entity.pdbx_description
1 polymer ?
#
loop_
_entity_poly.entity_id
_entity_poly.type
_entity_poly.pdbx_seq_one_letter_code
_entity_poly.pdbx_strand_id
1 'polypeptide(L)'
;MMLETMGQNENSIDVTDPVSDQFYNYFREVAHKNTLIYEETFGVLPTNCVRRFDQMYNYTDKPKLKDTDPNQAHEKLKNIQGLVVDYPIYFLDEENYLPSLRTREGISY
;
A
#
# COMPACT_ATOMS: atom_id res chain seq x y z
N MET A 1 -16.71 -8.58 -7.73
CA MET A 1 -15.63 -7.58 -7.93
C MET A 1 -15.53 -6.60 -6.76
N MET A 2 -16.42 -5.60 -6.59
CA MET A 2 -16.26 -4.58 -5.53
C MET A 2 -16.55 -5.09 -4.09
N LEU A 3 -17.56 -5.95 -3.93
CA LEU A 3 -17.89 -6.61 -2.67
C LEU A 3 -16.77 -7.55 -2.17
N GLU A 4 -16.11 -8.26 -3.10
CA GLU A 4 -15.01 -9.18 -2.76
C GLU A 4 -13.78 -8.41 -2.27
N THR A 5 -13.52 -7.23 -2.82
CA THR A 5 -12.39 -6.39 -2.43
C THR A 5 -12.60 -5.62 -1.12
N MET A 6 -13.84 -5.29 -0.76
CA MET A 6 -14.16 -4.54 0.46
C MET A 6 -14.32 -5.42 1.71
N GLY A 7 -14.50 -6.74 1.54
CA GLY A 7 -14.79 -7.64 2.66
C GLY A 7 -16.22 -7.50 3.19
N GLN A 8 -16.50 -8.11 4.35
CA GLN A 8 -17.79 -7.98 5.02
C GLN A 8 -17.99 -6.52 5.45
N ASN A 9 -19.05 -5.88 4.96
CA ASN A 9 -19.37 -4.48 5.24
C ASN A 9 -20.06 -4.36 6.61
N GLU A 10 -19.27 -4.37 7.69
CA GLU A 10 -19.78 -4.21 9.06
C GLU A 10 -20.46 -2.85 9.27
N ASN A 11 -20.11 -1.84 8.46
CA ASN A 11 -20.62 -0.47 8.57
C ASN A 11 -21.93 -0.23 7.81
N SER A 12 -22.53 -1.25 7.18
CA SER A 12 -23.79 -1.14 6.42
C SER A 12 -23.78 -0.06 5.32
N ILE A 13 -22.61 0.24 4.76
CA ILE A 13 -22.46 1.26 3.72
C ILE A 13 -23.05 0.75 2.41
N ASP A 14 -23.79 1.60 1.70
CA ASP A 14 -24.32 1.23 0.39
C ASP A 14 -23.18 1.14 -0.63
N VAL A 15 -22.88 -0.08 -1.07
CA VAL A 15 -21.87 -0.37 -2.11
C VAL A 15 -22.48 -0.49 -3.50
N THR A 16 -23.80 -0.29 -3.63
CA THR A 16 -24.50 -0.35 -4.92
C THR A 16 -24.39 0.96 -5.70
N ASP A 17 -24.12 2.08 -5.01
CA ASP A 17 -23.79 3.36 -5.62
C ASP A 17 -22.29 3.70 -5.47
N PRO A 18 -21.45 3.30 -6.44
CA PRO A 18 -20.00 3.47 -6.36
C PRO A 18 -19.52 4.90 -6.64
N VAL A 19 -20.39 5.81 -7.05
CA VAL A 19 -20.04 7.21 -7.36
C VAL A 19 -20.53 8.19 -6.30
N SER A 20 -21.25 7.70 -5.28
CA SER A 20 -21.64 8.50 -4.14
C SER A 20 -20.42 8.99 -3.35
N ASP A 21 -20.48 10.22 -2.84
CA ASP A 21 -19.44 10.77 -1.97
C ASP A 21 -19.27 9.92 -0.71
N GLN A 22 -20.35 9.34 -0.19
CA GLN A 22 -20.32 8.45 0.97
C GLN A 22 -19.47 7.20 0.69
N PHE A 23 -19.73 6.52 -0.42
CA PHE A 23 -18.94 5.34 -0.80
C PHE A 23 -17.49 5.73 -1.08
N TYR A 24 -17.26 6.80 -1.84
CA TYR A 24 -15.91 7.24 -2.19
C TYR A 24 -15.07 7.55 -0.94
N ASN A 25 -15.62 8.31 0.01
CA ASN A 25 -14.92 8.64 1.25
C ASN A 25 -14.61 7.40 2.09
N TYR A 26 -15.58 6.48 2.23
CA TYR A 26 -15.36 5.21 2.93
C TYR A 26 -14.28 4.36 2.25
N PHE A 27 -14.36 4.20 0.93
CA PHE A 27 -13.40 3.42 0.15
C PHE A 27 -11.98 3.96 0.34
N ARG A 28 -11.82 5.30 0.29
CA ARG A 28 -10.53 5.98 0.52
C ARG A 28 -10.02 5.78 1.94
N GLU A 29 -10.89 5.86 2.93
CA GLU A 29 -10.51 5.64 4.34
C GLU A 29 -10.04 4.20 4.59
N VAL A 30 -10.76 3.21 4.08
CA VAL A 30 -10.39 1.79 4.16
C VAL A 30 -9.05 1.55 3.47
N ALA A 31 -8.89 2.06 2.24
CA ALA A 31 -7.64 1.94 1.49
C ALA A 31 -6.45 2.51 2.28
N HIS A 32 -6.62 3.71 2.83
CA HIS A 32 -5.58 4.38 3.60
C HIS A 32 -5.23 3.61 4.88
N LYS A 33 -6.25 3.21 5.65
CA LYS A 33 -6.06 2.45 6.89
C LYS A 33 -5.35 1.11 6.65
N ASN A 34 -5.78 0.37 5.64
CA ASN A 34 -5.15 -0.90 5.28
C ASN A 34 -3.68 -0.70 4.88
N THR A 35 -3.39 0.34 4.11
CA THR A 35 -2.02 0.69 3.69
C THR A 35 -1.12 0.89 4.90
N LEU A 36 -1.53 1.72 5.87
CA LEU A 36 -0.77 1.96 7.10
C LEU A 36 -0.53 0.67 7.88
N ILE A 37 -1.54 -0.19 8.02
CA ILE A 37 -1.38 -1.47 8.72
C ILE A 37 -0.37 -2.36 8.01
N TYR A 38 -0.41 -2.47 6.68
CA TYR A 38 0.56 -3.27 5.93
C TYR A 38 1.98 -2.72 6.03
N GLU A 39 2.15 -1.40 5.90
CA GLU A 39 3.45 -0.74 6.02
C GLU A 39 4.05 -0.92 7.42
N GLU A 40 3.29 -0.67 8.48
CA GLU A 40 3.77 -0.83 9.86
C GLU A 40 4.05 -2.29 10.22
N THR A 41 3.23 -3.21 9.73
CA THR A 41 3.32 -4.62 10.15
C THR A 41 4.43 -5.37 9.42
N PHE A 42 4.57 -5.12 8.11
CA PHE A 42 5.43 -5.92 7.24
C PHE A 42 6.56 -5.13 6.56
N GLY A 43 6.58 -3.79 6.65
CA GLY A 43 7.55 -2.97 5.92
C GLY A 43 7.49 -3.26 4.42
N VAL A 44 6.29 -3.19 3.84
CA VAL A 44 6.04 -3.56 2.44
C VAL A 44 6.63 -2.55 1.45
N LEU A 45 6.91 -3.05 0.25
CA LEU A 45 7.19 -2.22 -0.93
C LEU A 45 6.19 -2.61 -2.03
N PRO A 46 5.74 -1.67 -2.87
CA PRO A 46 6.10 -0.25 -2.89
C PRO A 46 5.44 0.57 -1.74
N THR A 47 6.03 1.72 -1.38
CA THR A 47 5.51 2.65 -0.33
C THR A 47 5.86 4.10 -0.67
N ASN A 48 5.00 5.05 -0.28
CA ASN A 48 5.29 6.49 -0.43
C ASN A 48 6.37 6.98 0.55
N CYS A 49 6.76 6.19 1.55
CA CYS A 49 7.87 6.52 2.45
C CYS A 49 9.26 6.39 1.81
N VAL A 50 9.34 5.78 0.62
CA VAL A 50 10.59 5.48 -0.08
C VAL A 50 10.54 6.13 -1.46
N ARG A 51 11.25 7.24 -1.62
CA ARG A 51 11.34 8.00 -2.88
C ARG A 51 12.63 7.75 -3.65
N ARG A 52 13.60 7.05 -3.05
CA ARG A 52 14.93 6.76 -3.61
C ARG A 52 15.45 5.37 -3.27
N PHE A 53 16.40 4.84 -4.05
CA PHE A 53 16.98 3.52 -3.81
C PHE A 53 17.74 3.42 -2.49
N ASP A 54 18.47 4.46 -2.07
CA ASP A 54 19.15 4.47 -0.77
C ASP A 54 18.17 4.43 0.40
N GLN A 55 17.01 5.08 0.25
CA GLN A 55 15.92 4.98 1.23
C GLN A 55 15.30 3.59 1.23
N MET A 56 15.21 2.94 0.07
CA MET A 56 14.68 1.57 -0.07
C MET A 56 15.53 0.59 0.73
N TYR A 57 16.85 0.59 0.55
CA TYR A 57 17.76 -0.30 1.29
C TYR A 57 17.63 -0.10 2.81
N ASN A 58 17.64 1.16 3.26
CA ASN A 58 17.44 1.50 4.67
C ASN A 58 16.06 1.09 5.20
N TYR A 59 15.03 1.11 4.36
CA TYR A 59 13.67 0.71 4.74
C TYR A 59 13.54 -0.81 4.84
N THR A 60 14.14 -1.57 3.91
CA THR A 60 14.09 -3.03 3.91
C THR A 60 14.90 -3.67 5.05
N ASP A 61 15.95 -3.00 5.50
CA ASP A 61 16.80 -3.48 6.60
C ASP A 61 16.20 -3.23 7.99
N LYS A 62 15.17 -2.38 8.10
CA LYS A 62 14.50 -2.14 9.39
C LYS A 62 13.79 -3.41 9.88
N PRO A 63 13.89 -3.74 11.18
CA PRO A 63 13.09 -4.81 11.77
C PRO A 63 11.59 -4.55 11.58
N LYS A 64 10.87 -5.57 11.12
CA LYS A 64 9.43 -5.51 10.84
C LYS A 64 8.67 -5.94 12.08
N LEU A 65 7.50 -5.36 12.31
CA LEU A 65 6.69 -5.68 13.49
C LEU A 65 6.32 -7.16 13.55
N LYS A 66 6.04 -7.79 12.40
CA LYS A 66 5.77 -9.24 12.31
C LYS A 66 6.90 -10.11 12.89
N ASP A 67 8.15 -9.62 12.83
CA ASP A 67 9.34 -10.34 13.23
C ASP A 67 9.73 -10.00 14.69
N THR A 68 9.42 -8.78 15.15
CA THR A 68 9.75 -8.32 16.51
C THR A 68 8.65 -8.57 17.55
N ASP A 69 7.37 -8.39 17.18
CA ASP A 69 6.20 -8.65 18.04
C ASP A 69 5.03 -9.21 17.21
N PRO A 70 5.02 -10.54 16.99
CA PRO A 70 3.95 -11.21 16.24
C PRO A 70 2.56 -11.03 16.85
N ASN A 71 2.45 -10.87 18.18
CA ASN A 71 1.15 -10.71 18.84
C ASN A 71 0.56 -9.34 18.51
N GLN A 72 1.37 -8.28 18.63
CA GLN A 72 0.94 -6.95 18.23
C GLN A 72 0.61 -6.87 16.74
N ALA A 73 1.39 -7.57 15.89
CA ALA A 73 1.08 -7.69 14.47
C ALA A 73 -0.31 -8.31 14.25
N HIS A 74 -0.64 -9.41 14.93
CA HIS A 74 -1.96 -10.04 14.83
C HIS A 74 -3.10 -9.12 15.28
N GLU A 75 -2.92 -8.35 16.36
CA GLU A 75 -3.93 -7.39 16.80
C GLU A 75 -4.16 -6.27 15.78
N LYS A 76 -3.09 -5.78 15.13
CA LYS A 76 -3.24 -4.78 14.06
C LYS A 76 -3.97 -5.36 12.85
N LEU A 77 -3.66 -6.59 12.44
CA LEU A 77 -4.29 -7.24 11.28
C LEU A 77 -5.81 -7.40 11.41
N LYS A 78 -6.35 -7.54 12.62
CA LYS A 78 -7.80 -7.60 12.86
C LYS A 78 -8.53 -6.32 12.41
N ASN A 79 -7.81 -5.21 12.27
CA ASN A 79 -8.38 -3.93 11.87
C ASN A 79 -8.45 -3.73 10.34
N ILE A 80 -7.90 -4.66 9.56
CA ILE A 80 -7.95 -4.64 8.10
C ILE A 80 -9.36 -4.98 7.64
N GLN A 81 -9.87 -4.20 6.68
CA GLN A 81 -11.16 -4.44 6.06
C GLN A 81 -10.97 -4.62 4.55
N GLY A 82 -11.24 -5.82 4.06
CA GLY A 82 -11.02 -6.15 2.65
C GLY A 82 -9.54 -6.17 2.27
N LEU A 83 -9.26 -5.92 0.99
CA LEU A 83 -7.93 -6.02 0.37
C LEU A 83 -7.48 -4.72 -0.32
N VAL A 84 -8.30 -3.67 -0.27
CA VAL A 84 -7.98 -2.41 -0.94
C VAL A 84 -6.93 -1.64 -0.15
N VAL A 85 -5.97 -1.09 -0.88
CA VAL A 85 -4.87 -0.26 -0.38
C VAL A 85 -4.66 0.94 -1.31
N ASP A 86 -4.05 2.00 -0.80
CA ASP A 86 -3.60 3.13 -1.61
C ASP A 86 -2.46 2.69 -2.51
N TYR A 87 -2.51 3.11 -3.77
CA TYR A 87 -1.39 2.91 -4.69
C TYR A 87 -0.32 3.99 -4.43
N PRO A 88 0.94 3.60 -4.15
CA PRO A 88 1.99 4.54 -3.76
C PRO A 88 2.59 5.26 -4.98
N ILE A 89 1.98 6.39 -5.36
CA ILE A 89 2.39 7.20 -6.51
C ILE A 89 3.76 7.88 -6.37
N TYR A 90 4.31 7.98 -5.15
CA TYR A 90 5.60 8.60 -4.86
C TYR A 90 6.73 7.58 -4.65
N PHE A 91 6.45 6.29 -4.83
CA PHE A 91 7.49 5.28 -4.69
C PHE A 91 8.58 5.48 -5.75
N LEU A 92 9.83 5.62 -5.29
CA LEU A 92 11.02 5.82 -6.13
C LEU A 92 10.93 6.97 -7.15
N ASP A 93 10.04 7.95 -6.95
CA ASP A 93 9.76 9.01 -7.93
C ASP A 93 10.92 10.02 -8.12
N GLU A 94 11.93 9.99 -7.24
CA GLU A 94 13.17 10.77 -7.39
C GLU A 94 14.26 10.02 -8.18
N GLU A 95 14.02 8.76 -8.57
CA GLU A 95 14.96 7.97 -9.37
C GLU A 95 14.73 8.14 -10.87
N ASN A 96 15.80 8.06 -11.65
CA ASN A 96 15.70 8.05 -13.10
C ASN A 96 15.41 6.63 -13.60
N TYR A 97 14.16 6.37 -13.98
CA TYR A 97 13.73 5.08 -14.53
C TYR A 97 14.09 4.88 -16.00
N LEU A 98 14.68 5.88 -16.66
CA LEU A 98 15.13 5.70 -18.03
C LEU A 98 16.36 4.79 -18.03
N PRO A 99 16.36 3.71 -18.84
CA PRO A 99 17.56 2.90 -19.00
C PRO A 99 18.68 3.79 -19.50
N SER A 100 19.91 3.56 -19.02
CA SER A 100 21.05 4.32 -19.51
C SER A 100 21.10 4.20 -21.03
N LEU A 101 21.37 5.30 -21.75
CA LEU A 101 21.47 5.33 -23.22
C LEU A 101 22.53 4.34 -23.77
N ARG A 102 23.37 3.77 -22.90
CA ARG A 102 24.41 2.79 -23.22
C ARG A 102 24.00 1.34 -22.93
N THR A 103 22.87 1.11 -22.29
CA THR A 103 22.32 -0.22 -22.04
C THR A 103 21.48 -0.66 -23.24
N ARG A 104 21.40 -1.97 -23.51
CA ARG A 104 20.52 -2.54 -24.57
C ARG A 104 19.09 -1.99 -24.49
N GLU A 105 18.59 -1.78 -23.28
CA GLU A 105 17.26 -1.22 -22.99
C GLU A 105 17.12 0.25 -23.39
N GLY A 106 18.20 1.04 -23.31
CA GLY A 106 18.22 2.46 -23.71
C GLY A 106 18.48 2.69 -25.19
N ILE A 107 19.00 1.69 -25.91
CA ILE A 107 19.20 1.72 -27.37
C ILE A 107 17.90 1.36 -28.11
N SER A 108 16.95 0.72 -27.42
CA SER A 108 15.66 0.29 -28.00
C SER A 108 14.55 1.36 -27.88
N TYR A 109 14.85 2.52 -27.28
CA TYR A 109 13.97 3.68 -27.20
C TYR A 109 14.16 4.63 -28.39
#